data_AF-A0A8A6RIR7-F1
#
_entry.id   AF-A0A8A6RIR7-F1
#
_cell.length_a   1.000
_cell.length_b   1.000
_cell.length_c   1.000
_cell.angle_alpha   90.00
_cell.angle_beta   90.00
_cell.angle_gamma   90.00
#
_symmetry.space_group_name_H-M   'P 1'
#
loop_
_entity.id
_entity.type
_entity.pdbx_description
1 polymer ?
#
loop_
_entity_poly.entity_id
_entity_poly.type
_entity_poly.pdbx_seq_one_letter_code
_entity_poly.pdbx_strand_id
1 'polypeptide(L)'
;VNHPGKLIFSPDLILSRDESSCVQGFVEIFDMLLAATSRFRELKLQREEYVCLKAMILLNSNMCLSSAEGADRPQSRTKLLQLLDSVTDALVWAISKTGLSFQQRSARLAHLLM
;
A
#
# COMPACT_ATOMS: atom_id res chain seq x y z
N VAL A 1 -5.33 -11.81 -9.97
CA VAL A 1 -6.70 -12.06 -9.47
C VAL A 1 -7.66 -11.15 -10.23
N ASN A 2 -8.53 -11.70 -11.07
CA ASN A 2 -9.39 -10.93 -11.98
C ASN A 2 -10.87 -11.04 -11.58
N HIS A 3 -11.23 -10.37 -10.48
CA HIS A 3 -12.62 -10.18 -10.08
C HIS A 3 -12.92 -8.67 -10.04
N PRO A 4 -13.25 -8.04 -11.19
CA PRO A 4 -13.65 -6.63 -11.20
C PRO A 4 -14.95 -6.44 -10.41
N GLY A 5 -15.06 -5.33 -9.67
CA GLY A 5 -16.26 -5.00 -8.90
C GLY A 5 -16.52 -5.87 -7.67
N LYS A 6 -15.57 -6.74 -7.27
CA LYS A 6 -15.68 -7.60 -6.09
C LYS A 6 -14.47 -7.48 -5.18
N LEU A 7 -14.69 -7.62 -3.87
CA LEU A 7 -13.65 -7.72 -2.86
C LEU A 7 -13.58 -9.16 -2.33
N ILE A 8 -12.35 -9.68 -2.21
CA ILE A 8 -12.09 -11.01 -1.69
C ILE A 8 -11.55 -10.84 -0.27
N PHE A 9 -12.36 -11.14 0.73
CA PHE A 9 -11.95 -11.10 2.13
C PHE A 9 -11.30 -12.42 2.56
N SER A 10 -11.86 -13.53 2.07
CA SER A 10 -11.33 -14.89 2.23
C SER A 10 -11.75 -15.74 1.01
N PRO A 11 -11.23 -16.98 0.85
CA PRO A 11 -11.61 -17.85 -0.27
C PRO A 11 -13.13 -18.08 -0.38
N ASP A 12 -13.83 -18.14 0.75
CA ASP A 12 -15.27 -18.42 0.81
C ASP A 12 -16.12 -17.16 1.03
N LEU A 13 -15.49 -15.98 1.11
CA LEU A 13 -16.17 -14.70 1.33
C LEU A 13 -15.72 -13.68 0.27
N ILE A 14 -16.45 -13.69 -0.85
CA ILE A 14 -16.28 -12.76 -1.96
C ILE A 14 -17.54 -11.93 -2.05
N LEU A 15 -17.42 -10.62 -1.84
CA LEU A 15 -18.54 -9.70 -1.84
C LEU A 15 -18.51 -8.81 -3.09
N SER A 16 -19.69 -8.54 -3.62
CA SER A 16 -19.97 -7.49 -4.59
C SER A 16 -20.48 -6.22 -3.90
N ARG A 17 -20.57 -5.14 -4.67
CA ARG A 17 -21.09 -3.86 -4.16
C ARG A 17 -22.53 -3.99 -3.63
N ASP A 18 -23.38 -4.77 -4.29
CA ASP A 18 -24.78 -4.94 -3.87
C ASP A 18 -24.87 -5.59 -2.49
N GLU A 19 -24.03 -6.60 -2.24
CA GLU A 19 -23.95 -7.29 -0.95
C GLU A 19 -23.41 -6.39 0.17
N SER A 20 -22.66 -5.32 -0.14
CA SER A 20 -22.12 -4.40 0.88
C SER A 20 -23.22 -3.60 1.60
N SER A 21 -24.40 -3.43 0.99
CA SER A 21 -25.52 -2.67 1.55
C SER A 21 -26.19 -3.36 2.74
N CYS A 22 -25.85 -4.62 3.03
CA CYS A 22 -26.36 -5.34 4.20
C CYS A 22 -25.84 -4.78 5.54
N VAL A 23 -24.75 -4.01 5.52
CA VAL A 23 -24.16 -3.36 6.70
C VAL A 23 -24.24 -1.85 6.54
N GLN A 24 -24.96 -1.20 7.46
CA GLN A 24 -25.12 0.26 7.45
C GLN A 24 -23.76 0.97 7.55
N GLY A 25 -23.50 1.93 6.66
CA GLY A 25 -22.27 2.71 6.60
C GLY A 25 -21.05 1.97 6.02
N PHE A 26 -21.23 0.75 5.53
CA PHE A 26 -20.14 -0.02 4.92
C PHE A 26 -19.98 0.26 3.43
N VAL A 27 -21.04 0.70 2.73
CA VAL A 27 -21.04 0.93 1.28
C VAL A 27 -19.96 1.94 0.89
N GLU A 28 -19.78 3.02 1.65
CA GLU A 28 -18.76 4.04 1.36
C GLU A 28 -17.34 3.47 1.49
N ILE A 29 -17.09 2.66 2.52
CA ILE A 29 -15.81 1.98 2.73
C ILE A 29 -15.57 0.96 1.62
N PHE A 30 -16.60 0.22 1.24
CA PHE A 30 -16.55 -0.77 0.17
C PHE A 30 -16.19 -0.11 -1.17
N ASP A 31 -16.81 1.03 -1.49
CA ASP A 31 -16.53 1.79 -2.70
C ASP A 31 -15.08 2.32 -2.71
N MET A 32 -14.58 2.80 -1.58
CA MET A 32 -13.17 3.21 -1.45
C MET A 32 -12.20 2.04 -1.68
N LEU A 33 -12.50 0.87 -1.11
CA LEU A 33 -11.70 -0.34 -1.30
C LEU A 33 -11.74 -0.83 -2.76
N LEU A 34 -12.91 -0.77 -3.42
CA LEU A 34 -13.04 -1.10 -4.83
C LEU A 34 -12.23 -0.14 -5.71
N ALA A 35 -12.27 1.16 -5.44
CA ALA A 35 -11.49 2.15 -6.17
C ALA A 35 -9.97 1.89 -6.01
N ALA A 36 -9.51 1.63 -4.78
CA ALA A 36 -8.11 1.31 -4.50
C ALA A 36 -7.65 0.03 -5.22
N THR A 37 -8.46 -1.04 -5.18
CA THR A 37 -8.13 -2.29 -5.89
C THR A 37 -8.18 -2.14 -7.41
N SER A 38 -9.05 -1.28 -7.96
CA SER A 38 -9.03 -0.93 -9.39
C SER A 38 -7.72 -0.24 -9.77
N ARG A 39 -7.31 0.76 -8.99
CA ARG A 39 -6.06 1.48 -9.21
C ARG A 39 -4.84 0.56 -9.16
N PHE A 40 -4.78 -0.39 -8.23
CA PHE A 40 -3.69 -1.39 -8.20
C PHE A 40 -3.66 -2.29 -9.43
N ARG A 41 -4.83 -2.64 -9.98
CA ARG A 41 -4.94 -3.42 -11.21
C ARG A 41 -4.52 -2.60 -12.44
N GLU A 42 -4.93 -1.35 -12.54
CA GLU A 42 -4.52 -0.42 -13.61
C GLU A 42 -3.00 -0.21 -13.62
N LEU A 43 -2.39 -0.05 -12.43
CA LEU A 43 -0.95 0.08 -12.27
C LEU A 43 -0.18 -1.24 -12.52
N LYS A 44 -0.89 -2.36 -12.69
CA LYS A 44 -0.32 -3.71 -12.76
C LYS A 44 0.68 -3.93 -11.63
N LEU A 45 0.23 -3.69 -10.39
CA LEU A 45 1.06 -3.77 -9.20
C LEU A 45 1.73 -5.15 -9.09
N GLN A 46 3.04 -5.17 -8.94
CA GLN A 46 3.81 -6.41 -8.77
C GLN A 46 3.83 -6.84 -7.31
N ARG A 47 4.10 -8.13 -7.06
CA ARG A 47 4.10 -8.70 -5.71
C ARG A 47 5.16 -8.05 -4.82
N GLU A 48 6.35 -7.84 -5.37
CA GLU A 48 7.48 -7.21 -4.70
C GLU A 48 7.14 -5.77 -4.28
N GLU A 49 6.57 -5.00 -5.20
CA GLU A 49 6.12 -3.63 -4.95
C GLU A 49 5.05 -3.59 -3.85
N TYR A 50 4.07 -4.51 -3.91
CA TYR A 50 3.02 -4.62 -2.90
C TYR A 50 3.57 -4.91 -1.50
N VAL A 51 4.56 -5.80 -1.39
CA VAL A 51 5.21 -6.10 -0.09
C VAL A 51 5.97 -4.87 0.43
N CYS A 52 6.68 -4.13 -0.44
CA CYS A 52 7.33 -2.88 -0.04
C CYS A 52 6.31 -1.85 0.45
N LEU A 53 5.19 -1.65 -0.26
CA LEU A 53 4.14 -0.72 0.16
C LEU A 53 3.56 -1.08 1.53
N LYS A 54 3.30 -2.38 1.79
CA LYS A 54 2.85 -2.83 3.11
C LYS A 54 3.85 -2.50 4.22
N ALA A 55 5.14 -2.70 3.97
CA ALA A 55 6.19 -2.37 4.92
C ALA A 55 6.31 -0.85 5.13
N MET A 56 6.23 -0.04 4.06
CA MET A 56 6.23 1.42 4.16
C MET A 56 5.04 1.93 4.97
N ILE A 57 3.84 1.40 4.77
CA ILE A 57 2.65 1.77 5.57
C ILE A 57 2.89 1.47 7.05
N LEU A 58 3.35 0.26 7.38
CA LEU A 58 3.63 -0.14 8.76
C LEU A 58 4.67 0.78 9.43
N LEU A 59 5.77 1.08 8.73
CA LEU A 59 6.86 1.93 9.24
C LEU A 59 6.43 3.40 9.37
N ASN A 60 5.73 3.94 8.37
CA ASN A 60 5.28 5.33 8.35
C ASN A 60 4.19 5.61 9.39
N SER A 61 3.20 4.72 9.55
CA SER A 61 2.15 4.92 10.54
C SER A 61 2.70 4.94 11.97
N ASN A 62 3.73 4.15 12.26
CA ASN A 62 4.38 4.15 13.57
C ASN A 62 5.18 5.44 13.85
N MET A 63 5.68 6.12 12.80
CA MET A 63 6.33 7.43 12.96
C MET A 63 5.39 8.52 13.49
N CYS A 64 4.13 8.53 13.06
CA CYS A 64 3.13 9.47 13.56
C CYS A 64 2.71 9.19 15.01
N LEU A 65 2.54 7.90 15.37
CA LEU A 65 2.08 7.49 16.70
C LEU A 65 3.17 7.62 17.77
N SER A 66 4.43 7.51 17.38
CA SER A 66 5.53 7.58 18.33
C SER A 66 5.53 8.90 19.10
N SER A 67 4.89 10.00 18.62
CA SER A 67 4.93 11.38 19.17
C SER A 67 4.73 11.55 20.68
N ALA A 68 4.18 10.58 21.42
CA ALA A 68 4.03 10.62 22.87
C ALA A 68 5.26 10.01 23.61
N GLU A 69 5.97 10.86 24.36
CA GLU A 69 6.80 10.63 25.56
C GLU A 69 7.81 9.46 25.64
N GLY A 70 9.12 9.77 25.72
CA GLY A 70 10.17 8.83 26.16
C GLY A 70 11.60 9.17 25.69
N ALA A 71 12.60 8.97 26.56
CA ALA A 71 14.01 9.36 26.37
C ALA A 71 14.79 8.55 25.30
N ASP A 72 14.36 7.31 24.98
CA ASP A 72 14.98 6.46 23.94
C ASP A 72 14.48 6.72 22.51
N ARG A 73 13.58 7.70 22.31
CA ARG A 73 12.93 7.99 21.03
C ARG A 73 13.81 8.50 19.88
N PRO A 74 14.85 9.34 20.06
CA PRO A 74 15.58 9.85 18.91
C PRO A 74 16.32 8.72 18.18
N GLN A 75 16.84 7.72 18.92
CA GLN A 75 17.54 6.59 18.31
C GLN A 75 16.56 5.61 17.63
N SER A 76 15.38 5.36 18.20
CA SER A 76 14.36 4.51 17.57
C SER A 76 13.77 5.17 16.31
N ARG A 77 13.59 6.49 16.32
CA ARG A 77 13.16 7.25 15.13
C ARG A 77 14.17 7.19 14.00
N THR A 78 15.45 7.38 14.29
CA THR A 78 16.52 7.26 13.29
C THR A 78 16.56 5.87 12.67
N LYS A 79 16.43 4.81 13.47
CA LYS A 79 16.35 3.43 12.95
C LYS A 79 15.14 3.21 12.04
N LEU A 80 13.97 3.76 12.41
CA LEU A 80 12.76 3.64 11.59
C LEU A 80 12.89 4.39 10.25
N LEU A 81 13.53 5.55 10.23
CA LEU A 81 13.86 6.26 8.99
C LEU A 81 14.83 5.45 8.12
N GLN A 82 15.89 4.88 8.70
CA GLN A 82 16.82 4.02 7.97
C GLN A 82 16.14 2.77 7.38
N LEU A 83 15.19 2.18 8.09
CA LEU A 83 14.38 1.07 7.57
C LEU A 83 13.47 1.53 6.43
N LEU A 84 12.85 2.70 6.54
CA LEU A 84 12.02 3.26 5.48
C LEU A 84 12.85 3.56 4.22
N ASP A 85 14.06 4.11 4.37
CA ASP A 85 15.00 4.33 3.26
C ASP A 85 15.37 2.99 2.60
N SER A 86 15.69 1.98 3.41
CA SER A 86 16.00 0.62 2.92
C SER A 86 14.83 -0.01 2.13
N VAL A 87 13.59 0.17 2.61
CA VAL A 87 12.39 -0.31 1.91
C VAL A 87 12.14 0.50 0.63
N THR A 88 12.44 1.81 0.63
CA THR A 88 12.34 2.67 -0.55
C THR A 88 13.33 2.23 -1.63
N ASP A 89 14.58 1.94 -1.26
CA ASP A 89 15.58 1.40 -2.18
C ASP A 89 15.15 0.04 -2.75
N ALA A 90 14.60 -0.84 -1.93
CA ALA A 90 14.06 -2.12 -2.37
C ALA A 90 12.90 -1.95 -3.37
N LEU A 91 12.01 -0.97 -3.14
CA LEU A 91 10.92 -0.64 -4.05
C LEU A 91 11.44 -0.10 -5.40
N VAL A 92 12.38 0.84 -5.36
CA VAL A 92 13.03 1.38 -6.57
C VAL A 92 13.74 0.27 -7.36
N TRP A 93 14.42 -0.64 -6.65
CA TRP A 93 15.03 -1.79 -7.27
C TRP A 93 14.00 -2.74 -7.90
N ALA A 94 12.89 -3.05 -7.21
CA ALA A 94 11.80 -3.86 -7.75
C ALA A 94 11.21 -3.23 -9.03
N ILE A 95 10.97 -1.93 -9.01
CA ILE A 95 10.54 -1.16 -10.18
C ILE A 95 11.56 -1.26 -11.32
N SER A 96 12.86 -1.15 -11.02
CA SER A 96 13.92 -1.19 -12.04
C SER A 96 13.96 -2.50 -12.85
N LYS A 97 13.53 -3.63 -12.23
CA LYS A 97 13.45 -4.93 -12.89
C LYS A 97 12.39 -5.02 -13.98
N THR A 98 11.44 -4.09 -14.01
CA THR A 98 10.35 -4.07 -15.00
C THR A 98 10.75 -3.48 -16.35
N GLY A 99 12.03 -3.08 -16.53
CA GLY A 99 12.55 -2.58 -17.82
C GLY A 99 12.19 -1.12 -18.13
N LEU A 100 11.64 -0.39 -17.17
CA LEU A 100 11.25 1.02 -17.33
C LEU A 100 12.47 1.95 -17.47
N SER A 101 12.30 3.03 -18.24
CA SER A 101 13.27 4.14 -18.30
C SER A 101 13.33 4.91 -16.98
N PHE A 102 14.37 5.71 -16.76
CA PHE A 102 14.51 6.47 -15.51
C PHE A 102 13.28 7.36 -15.19
N GLN A 103 12.77 8.10 -16.18
CA GLN A 103 11.56 8.93 -16.02
C GLN A 103 10.30 8.09 -15.72
N GLN A 104 10.19 6.91 -16.32
CA GLN A 104 9.07 6.01 -16.04
C GLN A 104 9.16 5.40 -14.63
N ARG A 105 10.38 5.15 -14.12
CA ARG A 105 10.59 4.66 -12.76
C ARG A 105 10.19 5.70 -11.72
N SER A 106 10.57 6.97 -11.92
CA SER A 106 10.17 8.05 -11.01
C SER A 106 8.66 8.29 -11.02
N ALA A 107 8.02 8.27 -12.20
CA ALA A 107 6.57 8.36 -12.32
C ALA A 107 5.87 7.18 -11.63
N ARG A 108 6.35 5.94 -11.83
CA ARG A 108 5.80 4.76 -11.16
C ARG A 108 5.92 4.85 -9.65
N LEU A 109 7.08 5.25 -9.13
CA LEU A 109 7.27 5.45 -7.69
C LEU A 109 6.24 6.45 -7.13
N ALA A 110 6.07 7.60 -7.79
CA ALA A 110 5.07 8.59 -7.38
C ALA A 110 3.64 8.03 -7.40
N HIS A 111 3.26 7.29 -8.45
CA HIS A 111 1.94 6.67 -8.54
C HIS A 111 1.66 5.58 -7.49
N LEU A 112 2.70 4.95 -6.95
CA LEU A 112 2.58 3.93 -5.91
C LEU A 112 2.49 4.52 -4.50
N LEU A 113 3.05 5.72 -4.28
CA LEU A 113 3.08 6.39 -2.98
C LEU A 113 1.91 7.37 -2.76
N MET A 114 1.27 7.83 -3.84
CA MET A 114 0.05 8.67 -3.83
C MET A 114 -1.21 7.80 -3.98
#